data_AF-A0AAD1V6A7-F1
#
_entry.id   AF-A0AAD1V6A7-F1
#
_cell.length_a   1.000
_cell.length_b   1.000
_cell.length_c   1.000
_cell.angle_alpha   90.00
_cell.angle_beta   90.00
_cell.angle_gamma   90.00
#
_symmetry.space_group_name_H-M   'P 1'
#
loop_
_entity.id
_entity.type
_entity.pdbx_description
1 polymer ?
#
loop_
_entity_poly.entity_id
_entity_poly.type
_entity_poly.pdbx_seq_one_letter_code
_entity_poly.pdbx_strand_id
1 'polypeptide(L)'
;MNESLKAFLALNQAVTLIHSNDDQSLELKQSATDLSQSIQLCTDEMRQSAVKLEQLLKNCYQDLDQAEEVWNSKTRILSIPKDEIWEQIAQISNIDVRIRNLRKKCQIEVLRELKESWTNQVTELKRQWFTEKNTGKPKQEAGLSDKEGLIKGLEKELIDQNRQIILAIKHNIEFLDKELSNFNINLLESHISYYQIKDKNNLLSKISNFRYQRNFLFYVKGNVSNPLRDLTKPRFDAFVGDSFLVIKREKFEDLSNIVLFFIESSLLSRLDECFDLAISTLMFYLTFYNDLLEKQNRYEQEIPQKWQAEKQSLDQLRSQIDKVQTEIDTILNSISTS
;
A
#
# COMPACT_ATOMS: atom_id res chain seq x y z
N MET A 1 25.86 -41.80 -10.58
CA MET A 1 25.78 -41.23 -11.94
C MET A 1 27.16 -41.11 -12.58
N ASN A 2 28.13 -40.46 -11.93
CA ASN A 2 29.48 -40.26 -12.49
C ASN A 2 30.20 -41.58 -12.87
N GLU A 3 30.22 -42.58 -11.98
CA GLU A 3 30.85 -43.89 -12.27
C GLU A 3 30.16 -44.64 -13.42
N SER A 4 28.83 -44.57 -13.50
CA SER A 4 28.07 -45.15 -14.61
C SER A 4 28.40 -44.45 -15.94
N LEU A 5 28.58 -43.13 -15.94
CA LEU A 5 28.97 -42.36 -17.13
C LEU A 5 30.36 -42.77 -17.59
N LYS A 6 31.33 -42.86 -16.68
CA LYS A 6 32.68 -43.32 -16.99
C LYS A 6 32.67 -44.70 -17.65
N ALA A 7 31.83 -45.62 -17.16
CA ALA A 7 31.68 -46.94 -17.76
C ALA A 7 31.12 -46.88 -19.20
N PHE A 8 30.10 -46.05 -19.44
CA PHE A 8 29.56 -45.86 -20.79
C PHE A 8 30.55 -45.20 -21.75
N LEU A 9 31.30 -44.18 -21.29
CA LEU A 9 32.35 -43.55 -22.09
C LEU A 9 33.48 -44.53 -22.45
N ALA A 10 33.89 -45.38 -21.50
CA ALA A 10 34.89 -46.43 -21.75
C ALA A 10 34.38 -47.48 -22.74
N LEU A 11 33.11 -47.89 -22.64
CA LEU A 11 32.46 -48.78 -23.62
C LEU A 11 32.44 -48.14 -25.01
N ASN A 12 32.10 -46.86 -25.12
CA ASN A 12 32.06 -46.16 -26.41
C ASN A 12 33.46 -46.09 -27.06
N GLN A 13 34.51 -45.86 -26.26
CA GLN A 13 35.90 -45.91 -26.72
C GLN A 13 36.28 -47.30 -27.23
N ALA A 14 35.93 -48.35 -26.49
CA ALA A 14 36.19 -49.74 -26.91
C ALA A 14 35.46 -50.08 -28.22
N VAL A 15 34.23 -49.62 -28.39
CA VAL A 15 33.44 -49.79 -29.63
C VAL A 15 34.08 -49.05 -30.81
N THR A 16 34.62 -47.85 -30.59
CA THR A 16 35.32 -47.06 -31.61
C THR A 16 36.59 -47.77 -32.12
N LEU A 17 37.29 -48.49 -31.23
CA LEU A 17 38.46 -49.30 -31.60
C LEU A 17 38.09 -50.49 -32.50
N ILE A 18 36.91 -51.08 -32.31
CA ILE A 18 36.40 -52.16 -33.18
C ILE A 18 36.08 -51.60 -34.57
N HIS A 19 35.53 -50.39 -34.64
CA HIS A 19 35.17 -49.74 -35.91
C HIS A 19 36.38 -49.35 -36.75
N SER A 20 37.48 -48.95 -36.11
CA SER A 20 38.73 -48.49 -36.74
C SER A 20 39.70 -49.61 -37.14
N ASN A 21 39.38 -50.88 -36.84
CA ASN A 21 40.21 -52.03 -37.20
C ASN A 21 39.74 -52.63 -38.54
N ASP A 22 40.64 -52.65 -39.53
CA ASP A 22 40.36 -53.13 -40.88
C ASP A 22 40.21 -54.66 -40.98
N ASP A 23 40.73 -55.41 -40.01
CA ASP A 23 40.66 -56.88 -39.97
C ASP A 23 39.35 -57.42 -39.37
N GLN A 24 38.41 -56.55 -38.98
CA GLN A 24 37.13 -56.94 -38.37
C GLN A 24 36.03 -57.19 -39.41
N SER A 25 35.17 -58.19 -39.14
CA SER A 25 34.06 -58.54 -40.03
C SER A 25 33.01 -57.42 -40.10
N LEU A 26 32.25 -57.40 -41.21
CA LEU A 26 31.19 -56.42 -41.45
C LEU A 26 30.08 -56.52 -40.38
N GLU A 27 29.74 -57.74 -39.95
CA GLU A 27 28.71 -58.00 -38.94
C GLU A 27 29.13 -57.47 -37.56
N LEU A 28 30.42 -57.57 -37.21
CA LEU A 28 30.94 -57.03 -35.97
C LEU A 28 30.98 -55.50 -36.01
N LYS A 29 31.34 -54.89 -37.15
CA LYS A 29 31.27 -53.44 -37.36
C LYS A 29 29.83 -52.91 -37.27
N GLN A 30 28.85 -53.65 -37.79
CA GLN A 30 27.44 -53.32 -37.64
C GLN A 30 26.98 -53.42 -36.18
N SER A 31 27.32 -54.51 -35.50
CA SER A 31 26.97 -54.71 -34.08
C SER A 31 27.61 -53.64 -33.17
N ALA A 32 28.84 -53.23 -33.49
CA ALA A 32 29.52 -52.10 -32.84
C ALA A 32 28.77 -50.77 -33.07
N THR A 33 28.25 -50.55 -34.28
CA THR A 33 27.44 -49.36 -34.59
C THR A 33 26.15 -49.33 -33.77
N ASP A 34 25.40 -50.44 -33.71
CA ASP A 34 24.15 -50.53 -32.96
C ASP A 34 24.38 -50.36 -31.45
N LEU A 35 25.49 -50.91 -30.94
CA LEU A 35 25.90 -50.73 -29.54
C LEU A 35 26.32 -49.28 -29.26
N SER A 36 27.07 -48.63 -30.15
CA SER A 36 27.43 -47.21 -30.02
C SER A 36 26.19 -46.33 -29.95
N GLN A 37 25.20 -46.57 -30.82
CA GLN A 37 23.93 -45.84 -30.80
C GLN A 37 23.18 -46.04 -29.47
N SER A 38 23.17 -47.26 -28.93
CA SER A 38 22.54 -47.55 -27.63
C SER A 38 23.27 -46.88 -26.48
N ILE A 39 24.61 -46.85 -26.49
CA ILE A 39 25.43 -46.13 -25.52
C ILE A 39 25.17 -44.63 -25.60
N GLN A 40 25.04 -44.07 -26.82
CA GLN A 40 24.75 -42.65 -27.03
C GLN A 40 23.42 -42.25 -26.38
N LEU A 41 22.37 -43.06 -26.54
CA LEU A 41 21.07 -42.81 -25.89
C LEU A 41 21.20 -42.79 -24.35
N CYS A 42 22.00 -43.70 -23.77
CA CYS A 42 22.28 -43.70 -22.34
C CYS A 42 23.04 -42.43 -21.91
N THR A 43 24.08 -42.03 -22.63
CA THR A 43 24.84 -40.80 -22.30
C THR A 43 24.01 -39.54 -22.46
N ASP A 44 23.11 -39.50 -23.45
CA ASP A 44 22.20 -38.38 -23.68
C ASP A 44 21.19 -38.24 -22.53
N GLU A 45 20.60 -39.34 -22.07
CA GLU A 45 19.69 -39.33 -20.90
C GLU A 45 20.42 -38.86 -19.63
N MET A 46 21.65 -39.34 -19.41
CA MET A 46 22.47 -38.90 -18.27
C MET A 46 22.80 -37.41 -18.36
N ARG A 47 23.08 -36.88 -19.55
CA ARG A 47 23.27 -35.45 -19.79
C ARG A 47 22.00 -34.66 -19.47
N GLN A 48 20.85 -35.06 -20.01
CA GLN A 48 19.58 -34.38 -19.78
C GLN A 48 19.20 -34.37 -18.30
N SER A 49 19.38 -35.50 -17.62
CA SER A 49 19.19 -35.62 -16.17
C SER A 49 20.13 -34.70 -15.38
N ALA A 50 21.40 -34.60 -15.77
CA ALA A 50 22.36 -33.68 -15.14
C ALA A 50 21.98 -32.20 -15.34
N VAL A 51 21.57 -31.80 -16.55
CA VAL A 51 21.07 -30.44 -16.84
C VAL A 51 19.83 -30.13 -16.00
N LYS A 52 18.89 -31.07 -15.89
CA LYS A 52 17.70 -30.90 -15.06
C LYS A 52 18.05 -30.75 -13.57
N LEU A 53 19.00 -31.54 -13.07
CA LEU A 53 19.48 -31.43 -11.69
C LEU A 53 20.15 -30.07 -11.44
N GLU A 54 20.98 -29.59 -12.37
CA GLU A 54 21.60 -28.26 -12.29
C GLU A 54 20.54 -27.16 -12.17
N GLN A 55 19.47 -27.22 -12.97
CA GLN A 55 18.37 -26.26 -12.91
C GLN A 55 17.64 -26.29 -11.56
N LEU A 56 17.40 -27.48 -11.01
CA LEU A 56 16.78 -27.62 -9.69
C LEU A 56 17.70 -27.12 -8.57
N LEU A 57 19.01 -27.31 -8.70
CA LEU A 57 19.99 -26.86 -7.72
C LEU A 57 20.02 -25.33 -7.57
N LYS A 58 19.70 -24.58 -8.64
CA LYS A 58 19.54 -23.11 -8.57
C LYS A 58 18.49 -22.70 -7.55
N ASN A 59 17.40 -23.45 -7.43
CA ASN A 59 16.37 -23.16 -6.42
C ASN A 59 16.91 -23.41 -5.01
N CYS A 60 17.70 -24.47 -4.81
CA CYS A 60 18.34 -24.75 -3.53
C CYS A 60 19.32 -23.63 -3.12
N TYR A 61 20.10 -23.10 -4.06
CA TYR A 61 20.95 -21.94 -3.80
C TYR A 61 20.13 -20.71 -3.43
N GLN A 62 19.03 -20.43 -4.14
CA GLN A 62 18.15 -19.30 -3.82
C GLN A 62 17.52 -19.41 -2.44
N ASP A 63 17.05 -20.59 -2.04
CA ASP A 63 16.48 -20.82 -0.71
C ASP A 63 17.54 -20.64 0.39
N LEU A 64 18.78 -21.06 0.12
CA LEU A 64 19.89 -20.88 1.05
C LEU A 64 20.31 -19.41 1.17
N ASP A 65 20.38 -18.69 0.05
CA ASP A 65 20.65 -17.24 0.03
C ASP A 65 19.58 -16.48 0.83
N GLN A 66 18.30 -16.87 0.71
CA GLN A 66 17.21 -16.30 1.51
C GLN A 66 17.37 -16.59 3.01
N ALA A 67 17.72 -17.82 3.37
CA ALA A 67 17.93 -18.20 4.77
C ALA A 67 19.12 -17.43 5.38
N GLU A 68 20.20 -17.26 4.62
CA GLU A 68 21.35 -16.46 5.02
C GLU A 68 20.99 -14.97 5.16
N GLU A 69 20.13 -14.45 4.28
CA GLU A 69 19.65 -13.08 4.40
C GLU A 69 18.84 -12.87 5.69
N VAL A 70 17.96 -13.81 6.03
CA VAL A 70 17.21 -13.81 7.30
C VAL A 70 18.17 -13.82 8.48
N TRP A 71 19.18 -14.68 8.47
CA TRP A 71 20.21 -14.73 9.52
C TRP A 71 20.96 -13.39 9.64
N ASN A 72 21.42 -12.84 8.51
CA ASN A 72 22.11 -11.54 8.46
C ASN A 72 21.21 -10.37 8.90
N SER A 73 19.88 -10.49 8.78
CA SER A 73 18.94 -9.47 9.25
C SER A 73 18.89 -9.36 10.78
N LYS A 74 19.24 -10.43 11.52
CA LYS A 74 19.19 -10.43 12.99
C LYS A 74 20.17 -9.43 13.59
N THR A 75 21.43 -9.47 13.19
CA THR A 75 22.49 -8.55 13.64
C THR A 75 22.16 -7.11 13.27
N ARG A 76 21.67 -6.92 12.05
CA ARG A 76 21.17 -5.64 11.53
C ARG A 76 20.05 -5.08 12.40
N ILE A 77 19.02 -5.85 12.70
CA ILE A 77 17.90 -5.43 13.56
C ILE A 77 18.37 -5.12 14.99
N LEU A 78 19.27 -5.93 15.57
CA LEU A 78 19.84 -5.66 16.90
C LEU A 78 20.69 -4.38 16.96
N SER A 79 21.25 -3.95 15.83
CA SER A 79 22.09 -2.74 15.80
C SER A 79 21.29 -1.43 15.92
N ILE A 80 19.97 -1.49 15.75
CA ILE A 80 19.09 -0.32 15.88
C ILE A 80 18.97 0.05 17.37
N PRO A 81 19.29 1.29 17.78
CA PRO A 81 19.14 1.70 19.17
C PRO A 81 17.68 1.59 19.65
N LYS A 82 17.45 0.94 20.81
CA LYS A 82 16.10 0.82 21.39
C LYS A 82 15.47 2.17 21.71
N ASP A 83 16.28 3.13 22.18
CA ASP A 83 15.79 4.48 22.51
C ASP A 83 15.26 5.19 21.27
N GLU A 84 15.86 4.97 20.10
CA GLU A 84 15.40 5.51 18.83
C GLU A 84 14.03 4.93 18.45
N ILE A 85 13.83 3.62 18.63
CA ILE A 85 12.53 2.99 18.39
C ILE A 85 11.46 3.54 19.35
N TRP A 86 11.79 3.68 20.64
CA TRP A 86 10.87 4.27 21.63
C TRP A 86 10.52 5.73 21.31
N GLU A 87 11.49 6.52 20.86
CA GLU A 87 11.25 7.89 20.41
C GLU A 87 10.26 7.92 19.25
N GLN A 88 10.43 7.03 18.26
CA GLN A 88 9.49 6.93 17.13
C GLN A 88 8.08 6.53 17.58
N ILE A 89 7.95 5.54 18.47
CA ILE A 89 6.66 5.16 19.06
C ILE A 89 6.00 6.35 19.78
N ALA A 90 6.77 7.11 20.57
CA ALA A 90 6.27 8.27 21.29
C ALA A 90 5.81 9.38 20.34
N GLN A 91 6.59 9.67 19.29
CA GLN A 91 6.26 10.65 18.26
C GLN A 91 4.98 10.26 17.52
N ILE A 92 4.88 9.01 17.04
CA ILE A 92 3.69 8.48 16.34
C ILE A 92 2.45 8.58 17.24
N SER A 93 2.57 8.16 18.49
CA SER A 93 1.45 8.17 19.45
C SER A 93 0.95 9.58 19.73
N ASN A 94 1.86 10.55 19.87
CA ASN A 94 1.50 11.96 20.04
C ASN A 94 0.79 12.52 18.80
N ILE A 95 1.27 12.18 17.59
CA ILE A 95 0.63 12.57 16.33
C ILE A 95 -0.77 11.96 16.21
N ASP A 96 -0.96 10.67 16.57
CA ASP A 96 -2.27 10.00 16.56
C ASP A 96 -3.28 10.74 17.45
N VAL A 97 -2.87 11.10 18.68
CA VAL A 97 -3.72 11.89 19.59
C VAL A 97 -4.11 13.23 18.98
N ARG A 98 -3.16 13.96 18.37
CA ARG A 98 -3.42 15.25 17.74
C ARG A 98 -4.39 15.13 16.57
N ILE A 99 -4.22 14.12 15.72
CA ILE A 99 -5.11 13.86 14.58
C ILE A 99 -6.51 13.49 15.05
N ARG A 100 -6.65 12.65 16.08
CA ARG A 100 -7.96 12.32 16.66
C ARG A 100 -8.63 13.54 17.28
N ASN A 101 -7.87 14.41 17.95
CA ASN A 101 -8.41 15.65 18.49
C ASN A 101 -8.83 16.62 17.38
N LEU A 102 -8.06 16.72 16.29
CA LEU A 102 -8.44 17.50 15.12
C LEU A 102 -9.73 16.99 14.49
N ARG A 103 -9.90 15.67 14.35
CA ARG A 103 -11.15 15.06 13.87
C ARG A 103 -12.34 15.44 14.74
N LYS A 104 -12.20 15.31 16.07
CA LYS A 104 -13.25 15.70 17.03
C LYS A 104 -13.60 17.18 16.92
N LYS A 105 -12.58 18.04 16.85
CA LYS A 105 -12.76 19.49 16.66
C LYS A 105 -13.54 19.79 15.39
N CYS A 106 -13.22 19.11 14.29
CA CYS A 106 -13.97 19.26 13.04
C CYS A 106 -15.43 18.80 13.18
N GLN A 107 -15.67 17.63 13.79
CA GLN A 107 -17.00 17.05 13.94
C GLN A 107 -17.92 17.86 14.86
N ILE A 108 -17.34 18.59 15.83
CA ILE A 108 -18.11 19.33 16.84
C ILE A 108 -18.08 20.82 16.56
N GLU A 109 -16.90 21.45 16.63
CA GLU A 109 -16.77 22.91 16.63
C GLU A 109 -16.98 23.49 15.24
N VAL A 110 -16.25 23.00 14.23
CA VAL A 110 -16.34 23.52 12.85
C VAL A 110 -17.73 23.29 12.27
N LEU A 111 -18.30 22.10 12.51
CA LEU A 111 -19.65 21.78 12.06
C LEU A 111 -20.69 22.68 12.72
N ARG A 112 -20.58 22.93 14.03
CA ARG A 112 -21.46 23.85 14.75
C ARG A 112 -21.38 25.26 14.19
N GLU A 113 -20.18 25.79 13.97
CA GLU A 113 -19.97 27.12 13.41
C GLU A 113 -20.60 27.28 12.02
N LEU A 114 -20.45 26.27 11.15
CA LEU A 114 -21.06 26.29 9.81
C LEU A 114 -22.59 26.24 9.88
N LYS A 115 -23.17 25.43 10.79
CA LYS A 115 -24.62 25.33 11.00
C LYS A 115 -25.20 26.62 11.60
N GLU A 116 -24.49 27.24 12.54
CA GLU A 116 -24.85 28.53 13.14
C GLU A 116 -24.80 29.66 12.10
N SER A 117 -23.74 29.71 11.28
CA SER A 117 -23.62 30.65 10.16
C SER A 117 -24.86 30.58 9.26
N TRP A 118 -25.21 29.39 8.79
CA TRP A 118 -26.40 29.20 7.96
C TRP A 118 -27.70 29.62 8.65
N THR A 119 -27.88 29.22 9.91
CA THR A 119 -29.08 29.55 10.69
C THR A 119 -29.26 31.05 10.88
N ASN A 120 -28.16 31.78 11.10
CA ASN A 120 -28.16 33.23 11.22
C ASN A 120 -28.58 33.89 9.90
N GLN A 121 -28.05 33.42 8.76
CA GLN A 121 -28.42 33.96 7.44
C GLN A 121 -29.88 33.68 7.09
N VAL A 122 -30.37 32.47 7.38
CA VAL A 122 -31.79 32.11 7.21
C VAL A 122 -32.69 33.02 8.06
N THR A 123 -32.27 33.33 9.29
CA THR A 123 -33.01 34.23 10.19
C THR A 123 -33.07 35.65 9.63
N GLU A 124 -31.96 36.15 9.07
CA GLU A 124 -31.91 37.46 8.45
C GLU A 124 -32.77 37.55 7.18
N LEU A 125 -32.75 36.52 6.32
CA LEU A 125 -33.63 36.43 5.16
C LEU A 125 -35.11 36.37 5.58
N LYS A 126 -35.45 35.66 6.66
CA LYS A 126 -36.81 35.67 7.23
C LYS A 126 -37.21 37.08 7.68
N ARG A 127 -36.32 37.76 8.41
CA ARG A 127 -36.55 39.13 8.87
C ARG A 127 -36.76 40.08 7.69
N GLN A 128 -35.98 39.95 6.62
CA GLN A 128 -36.04 40.83 5.47
C GLN A 128 -37.28 40.61 4.59
N TRP A 129 -37.63 39.35 4.32
CA TRP A 129 -38.62 39.01 3.28
C TRP A 129 -39.95 38.47 3.81
N PHE A 130 -39.98 37.98 5.05
CA PHE A 130 -41.18 37.46 5.71
C PHE A 130 -41.63 38.32 6.90
N THR A 131 -41.31 39.62 6.87
CA THR A 131 -41.77 40.60 7.88
C THR A 131 -42.39 41.81 7.18
N GLU A 132 -43.50 42.32 7.72
CA GLU A 132 -44.11 43.57 7.27
C GLU A 132 -43.23 44.78 7.63
N LYS A 133 -42.78 45.52 6.61
CA LYS A 133 -41.92 46.70 6.76
C LYS A 133 -42.51 47.77 7.69
N ASN A 134 -43.84 47.90 7.73
CA ASN A 134 -44.52 48.98 8.46
C ASN A 134 -44.95 48.58 9.88
N THR A 135 -45.25 47.30 10.11
CA THR A 135 -45.84 46.82 11.37
C THR A 135 -44.90 45.89 12.15
N GLY A 136 -43.82 45.41 11.52
CA GLY A 136 -42.93 44.40 12.09
C GLY A 136 -43.57 43.02 12.26
N LYS A 137 -44.81 42.82 11.78
CA LYS A 137 -45.51 41.54 11.93
C LYS A 137 -44.99 40.49 10.94
N PRO A 138 -44.92 39.22 11.35
CA PRO A 138 -44.50 38.14 10.44
C PRO A 138 -45.53 37.91 9.34
N LYS A 139 -45.06 37.76 8.10
CA LYS A 139 -45.81 37.35 6.93
C LYS A 139 -45.66 35.85 6.69
N GLN A 140 -46.69 35.23 6.10
CA GLN A 140 -46.64 33.83 5.68
C GLN A 140 -46.13 33.65 4.25
N GLU A 141 -46.11 34.72 3.45
CA GLU A 141 -45.76 34.66 2.04
C GLU A 141 -44.90 35.87 1.64
N ALA A 142 -43.89 35.62 0.80
CA ALA A 142 -43.16 36.64 0.06
C ALA A 142 -43.79 36.75 -1.34
N GLY A 143 -44.36 37.92 -1.63
CA GLY A 143 -45.11 38.18 -2.87
C GLY A 143 -44.21 38.43 -4.08
N LEU A 144 -44.83 38.67 -5.24
CA LEU A 144 -44.17 38.88 -6.53
C LEU A 144 -43.03 39.92 -6.50
N SER A 145 -43.19 41.02 -5.76
CA SER A 145 -42.16 42.07 -5.63
C SER A 145 -40.96 41.68 -4.77
N ASP A 146 -41.15 40.72 -3.85
CA ASP A 146 -40.16 40.30 -2.86
C ASP A 146 -39.49 38.97 -3.27
N LYS A 147 -40.18 38.15 -4.06
CA LYS A 147 -39.75 36.81 -4.52
C LYS A 147 -38.37 36.80 -5.14
N GLU A 148 -38.14 37.65 -6.14
CA GLU A 148 -36.87 37.69 -6.88
C GLU A 148 -35.70 38.07 -5.97
N GLY A 149 -35.94 39.00 -5.04
CA GLY A 149 -34.96 39.41 -4.03
C GLY A 149 -34.64 38.29 -3.04
N LEU A 150 -35.66 37.55 -2.58
CA LEU A 150 -35.50 36.40 -1.70
C LEU A 150 -34.71 35.27 -2.39
N ILE A 151 -35.03 34.94 -3.64
CA ILE A 151 -34.32 33.89 -4.41
C ILE A 151 -32.85 34.28 -4.58
N LYS A 152 -32.55 35.51 -5.02
CA LYS A 152 -31.18 36.00 -5.17
C LYS A 152 -30.41 36.04 -3.85
N GLY A 153 -31.08 36.46 -2.78
CA GLY A 153 -30.52 36.44 -1.43
C GLY A 153 -30.12 35.02 -1.03
N LEU A 154 -31.05 34.06 -1.17
CA LEU A 154 -30.80 32.67 -0.83
C LEU A 154 -29.70 32.03 -1.68
N GLU A 155 -29.67 32.30 -2.99
CA GLU A 155 -28.61 31.81 -3.89
C GLU A 155 -27.24 32.34 -3.46
N LYS A 156 -27.15 33.63 -3.12
CA LYS A 156 -25.93 34.24 -2.60
C LYS A 156 -25.48 33.57 -1.30
N GLU A 157 -26.38 33.38 -0.35
CA GLU A 157 -26.04 32.74 0.93
C GLU A 157 -25.63 31.27 0.74
N LEU A 158 -26.21 30.55 -0.21
CA LEU A 158 -25.77 29.19 -0.57
C LEU A 158 -24.34 29.17 -1.14
N ILE A 159 -23.99 30.13 -1.99
CA ILE A 159 -22.64 30.26 -2.55
C ILE A 159 -21.63 30.55 -1.43
N ASP A 160 -21.96 31.50 -0.54
CA ASP A 160 -21.10 31.86 0.58
C ASP A 160 -20.93 30.69 1.57
N GLN A 161 -22.02 29.98 1.90
CA GLN A 161 -21.97 28.79 2.74
C GLN A 161 -21.12 27.66 2.11
N ASN A 162 -21.27 27.44 0.80
CA ASN A 162 -20.45 26.48 0.08
C ASN A 162 -18.96 26.86 0.12
N ARG A 163 -18.63 28.15 -0.03
CA ARG A 163 -17.26 28.66 0.10
C ARG A 163 -16.70 28.44 1.50
N GLN A 164 -17.48 28.69 2.55
CA GLN A 164 -17.06 28.43 3.94
C GLN A 164 -16.74 26.95 4.16
N ILE A 165 -17.56 26.03 3.63
CA ILE A 165 -17.30 24.59 3.69
C ILE A 165 -16.00 24.22 2.98
N ILE A 166 -15.75 24.75 1.77
CA ILE A 166 -14.51 24.50 1.02
C ILE A 166 -13.29 24.96 1.82
N LEU A 167 -13.36 26.16 2.41
CA LEU A 167 -12.28 26.69 3.24
C LEU A 167 -12.06 25.82 4.48
N ALA A 168 -13.13 25.38 5.14
CA ALA A 168 -13.05 24.47 6.28
C ALA A 168 -12.39 23.13 5.91
N ILE A 169 -12.78 22.53 4.78
CA ILE A 169 -12.16 21.28 4.28
C ILE A 169 -10.67 21.51 4.03
N LYS A 170 -10.32 22.54 3.25
CA LYS A 170 -8.93 22.85 2.91
C LYS A 170 -8.07 23.06 4.15
N HIS A 171 -8.55 23.86 5.09
CA HIS A 171 -7.83 24.16 6.32
C HIS A 171 -7.58 22.92 7.19
N ASN A 172 -8.57 22.04 7.32
CA ASN A 172 -8.40 20.80 8.07
C ASN A 172 -7.46 19.81 7.37
N ILE A 173 -7.50 19.72 6.04
CA ILE A 173 -6.56 18.91 5.26
C ILE A 173 -5.12 19.46 5.42
N GLU A 174 -4.93 20.78 5.36
CA GLU A 174 -3.62 21.41 5.57
C GLU A 174 -3.04 21.10 6.95
N PHE A 175 -3.86 21.15 8.01
CA PHE A 175 -3.42 20.74 9.34
C PHE A 175 -3.07 19.25 9.41
N LEU A 176 -3.89 18.40 8.80
CA LEU A 176 -3.65 16.96 8.78
C LEU A 176 -2.34 16.63 8.05
N ASP A 177 -2.10 17.26 6.91
CA ASP A 177 -0.87 17.10 6.12
C ASP A 177 0.36 17.58 6.89
N LYS A 178 0.23 18.69 7.63
CA LYS A 178 1.28 19.19 8.52
C LYS A 178 1.61 18.20 9.64
N GLU A 179 0.60 17.65 10.31
CA GLU A 179 0.83 16.65 11.36
C GLU A 179 1.51 15.38 10.82
N LEU A 180 1.11 14.91 9.64
CA LEU A 180 1.75 13.76 8.99
C LEU A 180 3.18 14.06 8.51
N SER A 181 3.46 15.31 8.12
CA SER A 181 4.79 15.73 7.69
C SER A 181 5.81 15.80 8.83
N ASN A 182 5.34 15.81 10.09
CA ASN A 182 6.22 15.73 11.25
C ASN A 182 6.83 14.33 11.44
N PHE A 183 6.38 13.32 10.69
CA PHE A 183 6.91 11.98 10.79
C PHE A 183 8.26 11.85 10.05
N ASN A 184 9.25 11.25 10.70
CA ASN A 184 10.56 11.02 10.10
C ASN A 184 10.53 9.79 9.17
N ILE A 185 9.95 9.96 7.98
CA ILE A 185 9.81 8.87 7.02
C ILE A 185 11.18 8.29 6.61
N ASN A 186 12.22 9.13 6.54
CA ASN A 186 13.57 8.67 6.17
C ASN A 186 14.11 7.68 7.21
N LEU A 187 13.83 7.92 8.49
CA LEU A 187 14.24 7.02 9.56
C LEU A 187 13.46 5.70 9.54
N LEU A 188 12.16 5.75 9.27
CA LEU A 188 11.36 4.54 9.05
C LEU A 188 11.90 3.71 7.88
N GLU A 189 12.16 4.33 6.73
CA GLU A 189 12.71 3.65 5.55
C GLU A 189 14.10 3.08 5.84
N SER A 190 14.92 3.79 6.63
CA SER A 190 16.21 3.31 7.13
C SER A 190 16.02 2.03 7.97
N HIS A 191 15.13 2.04 8.97
CA HIS A 191 14.85 0.86 9.79
C HIS A 191 14.32 -0.33 8.98
N ILE A 192 13.43 -0.07 8.02
CA ILE A 192 12.93 -1.11 7.11
C ILE A 192 14.06 -1.73 6.28
N SER A 193 15.12 -0.98 5.98
CA SER A 193 16.27 -1.48 5.21
C SER A 193 17.07 -2.58 5.93
N TYR A 194 16.93 -2.72 7.25
CA TYR A 194 17.59 -3.77 8.03
C TYR A 194 16.94 -5.14 7.88
N TYR A 195 15.68 -5.20 7.43
CA TYR A 195 14.95 -6.45 7.16
C TYR A 195 15.46 -7.13 5.88
N GLN A 196 15.16 -8.42 5.73
CA GLN A 196 15.39 -9.17 4.50
C GLN A 196 14.58 -8.61 3.32
N ILE A 197 15.09 -8.74 2.10
CA ILE A 197 14.59 -8.14 0.85
C ILE A 197 13.09 -8.33 0.68
N LYS A 198 12.57 -9.54 0.96
CA LYS A 198 11.15 -9.83 0.84
C LYS A 198 10.28 -8.97 1.76
N ASP A 199 10.61 -8.91 3.04
CA ASP A 199 9.87 -8.13 4.03
C ASP A 199 10.05 -6.64 3.79
N LYS A 200 11.29 -6.21 3.50
CA LYS A 200 11.64 -4.85 3.11
C LYS A 200 10.78 -4.36 1.95
N ASN A 201 10.73 -5.11 0.85
CA ASN A 201 9.98 -4.73 -0.35
C ASN A 201 8.48 -4.66 -0.08
N ASN A 202 7.94 -5.58 0.72
CA ASN A 202 6.54 -5.55 1.13
C ASN A 202 6.21 -4.28 1.95
N LEU A 203 7.05 -3.94 2.94
CA LEU A 203 6.88 -2.75 3.77
C LEU A 203 7.01 -1.45 2.96
N LEU A 204 8.01 -1.35 2.08
CA LEU A 204 8.19 -0.18 1.20
C LEU A 204 7.04 -0.02 0.20
N SER A 205 6.49 -1.13 -0.31
CA SER A 205 5.29 -1.11 -1.16
C SER A 205 4.09 -0.52 -0.42
N LYS A 206 3.87 -0.92 0.85
CA LYS A 206 2.81 -0.34 1.69
C LYS A 206 3.01 1.16 1.92
N ILE A 207 4.23 1.61 2.22
CA ILE A 207 4.55 3.04 2.35
C ILE A 207 4.25 3.80 1.06
N SER A 208 4.64 3.25 -0.08
CA SER A 208 4.40 3.84 -1.39
C SER A 208 2.90 3.96 -1.68
N ASN A 209 2.12 2.94 -1.34
CA ASN A 209 0.66 2.98 -1.44
C ASN A 209 0.05 4.07 -0.53
N PHE A 210 0.50 4.21 0.72
CA PHE A 210 0.04 5.29 1.59
C PHE A 210 0.37 6.67 1.02
N ARG A 211 1.59 6.89 0.50
CA ARG A 211 1.97 8.14 -0.17
C ARG A 211 1.07 8.45 -1.35
N TYR A 212 0.78 7.45 -2.19
CA TYR A 212 -0.11 7.59 -3.33
C TYR A 212 -1.54 7.96 -2.89
N GLN A 213 -2.10 7.20 -1.95
CA GLN A 213 -3.45 7.44 -1.42
C GLN A 213 -3.56 8.81 -0.76
N ARG A 214 -2.54 9.24 0.00
CA ARG A 214 -2.49 10.57 0.60
C ARG A 214 -2.55 11.64 -0.47
N ASN A 215 -1.70 11.56 -1.48
CA ASN A 215 -1.66 12.56 -2.55
C ASN A 215 -3.00 12.64 -3.30
N PHE A 216 -3.61 11.48 -3.58
CA PHE A 216 -4.91 11.42 -4.20
C PHE A 216 -6.01 12.03 -3.31
N LEU A 217 -6.11 11.62 -2.04
CA LEU A 217 -7.16 12.11 -1.16
C LEU A 217 -7.00 13.59 -0.82
N PHE A 218 -5.79 14.05 -0.50
CA PHE A 218 -5.58 15.39 0.02
C PHE A 218 -5.58 16.44 -1.09
N TYR A 219 -4.92 16.17 -2.21
CA TYR A 219 -4.71 17.17 -3.26
C TYR A 219 -5.66 17.01 -4.44
N VAL A 220 -6.16 15.81 -4.72
CA VAL A 220 -7.12 15.58 -5.82
C VAL A 220 -8.55 15.59 -5.30
N LYS A 221 -8.90 14.65 -4.41
CA LYS A 221 -10.27 14.51 -3.90
C LYS A 221 -10.66 15.60 -2.89
N GLY A 222 -9.69 16.14 -2.16
CA GLY A 222 -9.85 17.24 -1.22
C GLY A 222 -10.10 18.59 -1.88
N ASN A 223 -9.74 18.74 -3.16
CA ASN A 223 -9.94 19.97 -3.92
C ASN A 223 -11.33 19.99 -4.57
N VAL A 224 -12.36 20.24 -3.75
CA VAL A 224 -13.77 20.23 -4.18
C VAL A 224 -14.24 21.64 -4.51
N SER A 225 -14.96 21.80 -5.62
CA SER A 225 -15.47 23.11 -6.05
C SER A 225 -16.87 23.46 -5.52
N ASN A 226 -17.75 22.47 -5.31
CA ASN A 226 -19.18 22.71 -5.02
C ASN A 226 -19.84 21.67 -4.08
N PRO A 227 -19.22 21.28 -2.96
CA PRO A 227 -19.69 20.15 -2.14
C PRO A 227 -21.14 20.29 -1.64
N LEU A 228 -21.57 21.50 -1.28
CA LEU A 228 -22.94 21.74 -0.80
C LEU A 228 -23.91 22.01 -1.95
N ARG A 229 -23.46 22.77 -2.95
CA ARG A 229 -24.31 23.16 -4.08
C ARG A 229 -24.78 21.94 -4.87
N ASP A 230 -23.89 20.96 -5.08
CA ASP A 230 -24.24 19.75 -5.85
C ASP A 230 -25.34 18.93 -5.16
N LEU A 231 -25.34 18.88 -3.82
CA LEU A 231 -26.35 18.18 -3.03
C LEU A 231 -27.68 18.94 -2.93
N THR A 232 -27.62 20.28 -2.91
CA THR A 232 -28.79 21.14 -2.69
C THR A 232 -29.48 21.56 -3.98
N LYS A 233 -28.77 21.55 -5.13
CA LYS A 233 -29.26 22.04 -6.42
C LYS A 233 -30.63 21.49 -6.84
N PRO A 234 -30.90 20.17 -6.81
CA PRO A 234 -32.21 19.66 -7.23
C PRO A 234 -33.38 20.21 -6.39
N ARG A 235 -33.14 20.48 -5.10
CA ARG A 235 -34.14 21.03 -4.18
C ARG A 235 -34.30 22.53 -4.35
N PHE A 236 -33.20 23.23 -4.60
CA PHE A 236 -33.21 24.64 -4.94
C PHE A 236 -33.96 24.90 -6.26
N ASP A 237 -33.68 24.13 -7.30
CA ASP A 237 -34.34 24.25 -8.61
C ASP A 237 -35.85 23.99 -8.49
N ALA A 238 -36.24 22.95 -7.73
CA ALA A 238 -37.65 22.68 -7.43
C ALA A 238 -38.30 23.82 -6.63
N PHE A 239 -37.61 24.37 -5.63
CA PHE A 239 -38.09 25.52 -4.86
C PHE A 239 -38.34 26.74 -5.76
N VAL A 240 -37.44 27.04 -6.69
CA VAL A 240 -37.59 28.15 -7.65
C VAL A 240 -38.76 27.88 -8.61
N GLY A 241 -38.85 26.67 -9.16
CA GLY A 241 -39.89 26.27 -10.12
C GLY A 241 -41.30 26.27 -9.53
N ASP A 242 -41.45 25.82 -8.29
CA ASP A 242 -42.71 25.76 -7.56
C ASP A 242 -43.27 27.13 -7.13
N SER A 243 -42.46 28.18 -7.22
CA SER A 243 -42.74 29.48 -6.62
C SER A 243 -43.38 30.46 -7.61
N PHE A 244 -44.35 30.02 -8.44
CA PHE A 244 -44.84 30.79 -9.59
C PHE A 244 -45.28 32.23 -9.24
N LEU A 245 -46.10 32.43 -8.20
CA LEU A 245 -46.63 33.74 -7.78
C LEU A 245 -46.08 34.25 -6.44
N VAL A 246 -45.90 33.34 -5.49
CA VAL A 246 -45.49 33.65 -4.11
C VAL A 246 -44.56 32.56 -3.59
N ILE A 247 -43.70 32.90 -2.64
CA ILE A 247 -42.93 31.94 -1.86
C ILE A 247 -43.59 31.84 -0.48
N LYS A 248 -44.07 30.65 -0.12
CA LYS A 248 -44.56 30.36 1.22
C LYS A 248 -43.40 30.24 2.20
N ARG A 249 -43.58 30.78 3.40
CA ARG A 249 -42.60 30.72 4.48
C ARG A 249 -42.23 29.27 4.83
N GLU A 250 -43.22 28.40 4.89
CA GLU A 250 -43.04 26.96 5.13
C GLU A 250 -42.09 26.32 4.10
N LYS A 251 -42.31 26.55 2.80
CA LYS A 251 -41.42 26.03 1.74
C LYS A 251 -39.98 26.55 1.87
N PHE A 252 -39.82 27.81 2.28
CA PHE A 252 -38.49 28.38 2.55
C PHE A 252 -37.82 27.72 3.76
N GLU A 253 -38.59 27.44 4.81
CA GLU A 253 -38.12 26.74 6.00
C GLU A 253 -37.72 25.30 5.69
N ASP A 254 -38.50 24.58 4.88
CA ASP A 254 -38.17 23.24 4.42
C ASP A 254 -36.84 23.20 3.65
N LEU A 255 -36.66 24.09 2.68
CA LEU A 255 -35.40 24.20 1.94
C LEU A 255 -34.24 24.54 2.88
N SER A 256 -34.45 25.47 3.82
CA SER A 256 -33.43 25.87 4.79
C SER A 256 -32.99 24.69 5.68
N ASN A 257 -33.93 23.87 6.13
CA ASN A 257 -33.66 22.67 6.92
C ASN A 257 -32.93 21.59 6.10
N ILE A 258 -33.27 21.45 4.83
CA ILE A 258 -32.56 20.54 3.90
C ILE A 258 -31.10 20.99 3.72
N VAL A 259 -30.85 22.28 3.52
CA VAL A 259 -29.49 22.80 3.41
C VAL A 259 -28.72 22.55 4.71
N LEU A 260 -29.33 22.83 5.85
CA LEU A 260 -28.75 22.58 7.17
C LEU A 260 -28.35 21.10 7.35
N PHE A 261 -29.20 20.18 6.89
CA PHE A 261 -28.91 18.74 6.86
C PHE A 261 -27.69 18.42 5.98
N PHE A 262 -27.60 19.00 4.79
CA PHE A 262 -26.50 18.71 3.86
C PHE A 262 -25.16 19.38 4.21
N ILE A 263 -25.12 20.40 5.06
CA ILE A 263 -23.85 21.02 5.52
C ILE A 263 -22.92 19.95 6.11
N GLU A 264 -23.46 19.05 6.93
CA GLU A 264 -22.69 18.00 7.58
C GLU A 264 -22.10 17.01 6.58
N SER A 265 -22.94 16.46 5.70
CA SER A 265 -22.48 15.53 4.67
C SER A 265 -21.48 16.17 3.72
N SER A 266 -21.63 17.47 3.42
CA SER A 266 -20.71 18.22 2.55
C SER A 266 -19.31 18.33 3.14
N LEU A 267 -19.21 18.45 4.47
CA LEU A 267 -17.95 18.56 5.21
C LEU A 267 -17.34 17.18 5.51
N LEU A 268 -18.10 16.34 6.22
CA LEU A 268 -17.56 15.12 6.85
C LEU A 268 -17.24 14.02 5.84
N SER A 269 -18.04 13.87 4.77
CA SER A 269 -17.77 12.85 3.74
C SER A 269 -16.38 12.97 3.10
N ARG A 270 -15.79 14.17 3.12
CA ARG A 270 -14.45 14.44 2.57
C ARG A 270 -13.36 14.27 3.62
N LEU A 271 -13.61 14.77 4.82
CA LEU A 271 -12.60 14.77 5.88
C LEU A 271 -12.45 13.40 6.53
N ASP A 272 -13.53 12.63 6.69
CA ASP A 272 -13.47 11.31 7.34
C ASP A 272 -12.52 10.37 6.60
N GLU A 273 -12.58 10.31 5.27
CA GLU A 273 -11.64 9.48 4.48
C GLU A 273 -10.18 9.90 4.68
N CYS A 274 -9.93 11.21 4.77
CA CYS A 274 -8.59 11.74 5.01
C CYS A 274 -8.09 11.37 6.41
N PHE A 275 -8.94 11.52 7.43
CA PHE A 275 -8.63 11.14 8.80
C PHE A 275 -8.42 9.64 8.95
N ASP A 276 -9.25 8.82 8.32
CA ASP A 276 -9.15 7.37 8.36
C ASP A 276 -7.84 6.89 7.70
N LEU A 277 -7.45 7.49 6.57
CA LEU A 277 -6.15 7.20 5.95
C LEU A 277 -5.00 7.58 6.89
N ALA A 278 -5.05 8.78 7.48
CA ALA A 278 -3.98 9.27 8.36
C ALA A 278 -3.82 8.36 9.58
N ILE A 279 -4.92 8.01 10.26
CA ILE A 279 -4.92 7.09 11.40
C ILE A 279 -4.41 5.71 10.98
N SER A 280 -4.87 5.17 9.86
CA SER A 280 -4.42 3.85 9.36
C SER A 280 -2.91 3.84 9.07
N THR A 281 -2.38 4.94 8.55
CA THR A 281 -0.94 5.10 8.28
C THR A 281 -0.15 5.09 9.58
N LEU A 282 -0.60 5.82 10.60
CA LEU A 282 0.05 5.84 11.92
C LEU A 282 -0.02 4.48 12.63
N MET A 283 -1.15 3.79 12.53
CA MET A 283 -1.29 2.44 13.07
C MET A 283 -0.31 1.48 12.41
N PHE A 284 -0.14 1.55 11.08
CA PHE A 284 0.86 0.75 10.38
C PHE A 284 2.28 1.02 10.90
N TYR A 285 2.65 2.29 11.10
CA TYR A 285 3.97 2.65 11.65
C TYR A 285 4.14 2.16 13.09
N LEU A 286 3.13 2.32 13.93
CA LEU A 286 3.16 1.86 15.32
C LEU A 286 3.31 0.33 15.39
N THR A 287 2.54 -0.41 14.58
CA THR A 287 2.67 -1.86 14.47
C THR A 287 4.07 -2.26 14.02
N PHE A 288 4.63 -1.59 13.00
CA PHE A 288 5.99 -1.86 12.55
C PHE A 288 7.01 -1.72 13.69
N TYR A 289 6.97 -0.62 14.46
CA TYR A 289 7.93 -0.40 15.55
C TYR A 289 7.72 -1.35 16.73
N ASN A 290 6.48 -1.71 17.06
CA ASN A 290 6.19 -2.73 18.06
C ASN A 290 6.74 -4.10 17.63
N ASP A 291 6.50 -4.50 16.38
CA ASP A 291 7.03 -5.76 15.82
C ASP A 291 8.56 -5.76 15.80
N LEU A 292 9.17 -4.59 15.54
CA LEU A 292 10.62 -4.40 15.57
C LEU A 292 11.19 -4.61 16.99
N LEU A 293 10.57 -4.02 18.01
CA LEU A 293 10.95 -4.24 19.42
C LEU A 293 10.79 -5.70 19.83
N GLU A 294 9.70 -6.34 19.42
CA GLU A 294 9.48 -7.76 19.70
C GLU A 294 10.56 -8.63 19.04
N LYS A 295 10.92 -8.33 17.78
CA LYS A 295 12.05 -9.00 17.11
C LYS A 295 13.36 -8.79 17.86
N GLN A 296 13.68 -7.56 18.26
CA GLN A 296 14.90 -7.29 19.05
C GLN A 296 14.92 -8.08 20.35
N ASN A 297 13.85 -8.05 21.13
CA ASN A 297 13.76 -8.78 22.39
C ASN A 297 13.92 -10.29 22.20
N ARG A 298 13.35 -10.86 21.13
CA ARG A 298 13.56 -12.28 20.79
C ARG A 298 15.01 -12.56 20.45
N TYR A 299 15.63 -11.74 19.59
CA TYR A 299 17.00 -11.91 19.15
C TYR A 299 18.02 -11.75 20.29
N GLU A 300 17.78 -10.86 21.25
CA GLU A 300 18.61 -10.72 22.45
C GLU A 300 18.54 -11.93 23.39
N GLN A 301 17.39 -12.60 23.43
CA GLN A 301 17.19 -13.82 24.23
C GLN A 301 17.79 -15.06 23.55
N GLU A 302 18.09 -15.00 22.25
CA GLU A 302 18.78 -16.08 21.56
C GLU A 302 20.24 -16.16 22.04
N ILE A 303 20.63 -17.31 22.58
CA ILE A 303 21.99 -17.55 23.07
C ILE A 303 22.97 -17.41 21.88
N PRO A 304 24.12 -16.72 22.01
CA PRO A 304 25.10 -16.57 20.92
C PRO A 304 25.53 -17.90 20.26
N GLN A 305 25.51 -18.98 21.03
CA GLN A 305 25.77 -20.35 20.56
C GLN A 305 24.75 -20.81 19.50
N LYS A 306 23.47 -20.42 19.64
CA LYS A 306 22.43 -20.72 18.65
C LYS A 306 22.70 -20.02 17.33
N TRP A 307 23.16 -18.77 17.37
CA TRP A 307 23.47 -18.00 16.16
C TRP A 307 24.65 -18.57 15.39
N GLN A 308 25.70 -18.97 16.12
CA GLN A 308 26.85 -19.65 15.53
C GLN A 308 26.46 -21.01 14.95
N ALA A 309 25.63 -21.79 15.65
CA ALA A 309 25.14 -23.07 15.16
C ALA A 309 24.26 -22.92 13.89
N GLU A 310 23.40 -21.91 13.84
CA GLU A 310 22.60 -21.57 12.64
C GLU A 310 23.52 -21.23 11.46
N LYS A 311 24.52 -20.36 11.67
CA LYS A 311 25.47 -19.98 10.61
C LYS A 311 26.29 -21.18 10.13
N GLN A 312 26.81 -21.99 11.06
CA GLN A 312 27.54 -23.20 10.72
C GLN A 312 26.68 -24.19 9.93
N SER A 313 25.39 -24.31 10.27
CA SER A 313 24.45 -25.17 9.53
C SER A 313 24.23 -24.66 8.11
N LEU A 314 24.08 -23.34 7.92
CA LEU A 314 23.97 -22.73 6.59
C LEU A 314 25.24 -22.96 5.75
N ASP A 315 26.41 -22.78 6.34
CA ASP A 315 27.70 -22.99 5.66
C ASP A 315 27.90 -24.48 5.28
N GLN A 316 27.47 -25.41 6.14
CA GLN A 316 27.48 -26.84 5.84
C GLN A 316 26.54 -27.18 4.67
N LEU A 317 25.32 -26.63 4.67
CA LEU A 317 24.38 -26.82 3.57
C LEU A 317 24.94 -26.26 2.27
N ARG A 318 25.57 -25.07 2.30
CA ARG A 318 26.26 -24.50 1.12
C ARG A 318 27.30 -25.46 0.57
N SER A 319 28.18 -25.95 1.44
CA SER A 319 29.24 -26.87 1.04
C SER A 319 28.70 -28.19 0.46
N GLN A 320 27.57 -28.70 0.96
CA GLN A 320 26.94 -29.89 0.39
C GLN A 320 26.35 -29.62 -0.99
N ILE A 321 25.69 -28.48 -1.20
CA ILE A 321 25.17 -28.08 -2.51
C ILE A 321 26.32 -27.89 -3.50
N ASP A 322 27.42 -27.25 -3.10
CA ASP A 322 28.61 -27.05 -3.94
C ASP A 322 29.25 -28.37 -4.39
N LYS A 323 29.25 -29.39 -3.51
CA LYS A 323 29.72 -30.74 -3.88
C LYS A 323 28.82 -31.36 -4.94
N VAL A 324 27.50 -31.25 -4.81
CA VAL A 324 26.55 -31.76 -5.80
C VAL A 324 26.71 -31.02 -7.13
N GLN A 325 26.88 -29.69 -7.12
CA GLN A 325 27.16 -28.91 -8.32
C GLN A 325 28.44 -29.40 -9.01
N THR A 326 29.52 -29.61 -8.25
CA THR A 326 30.79 -30.11 -8.79
C THR A 326 30.64 -31.49 -9.45
N GLU A 327 29.84 -32.39 -8.87
CA GLU A 327 29.55 -33.69 -9.46
C GLU A 327 28.75 -33.57 -10.77
N ILE A 328 27.77 -32.68 -10.81
CA ILE A 328 26.98 -32.38 -12.02
C ILE A 328 27.87 -31.80 -13.11
N ASP A 329 28.71 -30.80 -12.78
CA ASP A 329 29.64 -30.17 -13.72
C ASP A 329 30.61 -31.19 -14.31
N THR A 330 31.10 -32.12 -13.50
CA THR A 330 31.98 -33.20 -13.97
C THR A 330 31.29 -34.07 -15.02
N ILE A 331 30.01 -34.40 -14.83
CA ILE A 331 29.22 -35.21 -15.77
C ILE A 331 28.98 -34.44 -17.07
N LEU A 332 28.59 -33.17 -16.98
CA LEU A 332 28.34 -32.32 -18.15
C LEU A 332 29.61 -32.07 -18.97
N ASN A 333 30.74 -31.83 -18.30
CA ASN A 333 32.04 -31.63 -18.95
C ASN A 333 32.55 -32.90 -19.62
N SER A 334 32.43 -34.06 -18.95
CA SER A 334 32.90 -35.35 -19.50
C SER A 334 32.19 -35.75 -20.78
N ILE A 335 30.90 -35.38 -20.92
CA ILE A 335 30.08 -35.62 -22.13
C ILE A 335 30.35 -34.57 -23.22
N SER A 336 30.83 -33.38 -22.85
CA SER A 336 31.16 -32.31 -23.82
C SER A 336 32.55 -32.48 -24.45
N THR A 337 33.44 -33.21 -23.78
CA THR A 337 34.82 -33.52 -24.23
C THR A 337 34.96 -34.90 -24.89
N SER A 338 33.93 -35.74 -24.81
CA SER A 338 33.81 -37.02 -25.53
C SER A 338 33.16 -36.80 -26.88
#